data_AF-A0A8S3Q8M8-F1
#
_entry.id   AF-A0A8S3Q8M8-F1
#
_cell.length_a   1.000
_cell.length_b   1.000
_cell.length_c   1.000
_cell.angle_alpha   90.00
_cell.angle_beta   90.00
_cell.angle_gamma   90.00
#
_symmetry.space_group_name_H-M   'P 1'
#
loop_
_entity.id
_entity.type
_entity.pdbx_description
1 polymer ?
#
loop_
_entity_poly.entity_id
_entity_poly.type
_entity_poly.pdbx_seq_one_letter_code
_entity_poly.pdbx_strand_id
1 'polypeptide(L)'
;MTLTTDPVKKLRHSAQGSRTFAESKQVRIERAKSVEPNSKYNIQDGDDNYTESPDIAVITSRNDENVEPEKKMRETTMFLTAARRISTPKVNRACTPIEVEDLTEEELDAYYFDEPEAEPNFSKFDVKKYYASMCEKDDLLPSTTFLRQIEKPTCNLSCLLMNEMDVRPIATTLVNNSKITELDLSENDLGSKGMHHIAEALRENVFITHVKLSRVGMDPTGVRYLQECLKCNKTLTHLDLSTNHLNAKSAVYIAKLIQENDFIVELVLRENDLDDEAGCKMAKSISSNLTLRRLDLSWNHIRGRGASEVVKAICENVELVDANLSWNGLGEEGSIAFGKYFMKNHTLRKLDLTNTRINFTHLGHILKGLKLNDTLETVKLTSNPFTTDGAIAILKCLELSSTSVLKNLHLEDTPVDDEFLDAYEELQSIRDIHVYHKEPNKKKITSILREKKLENYDPMLLLFELMRQENMRLIDLFRQFDKDGDCNITKQELKDGFLKFSLELSEEKIESLMNKLDLDENHNIDLHEMVYGRRQAAHVRHLASNDTVGRLSESMKHLQTLVEKSRKQKYDALIQNIETKQETKKKPMYRRESAASLSFEITDEGRKTLESIAPINIES
;
A
#
# COMPACT_ATOMS: atom_id res chain seq x y z
N MET A 1 57.84 -23.13 -2.53
CA MET A 1 57.98 -24.56 -2.83
C MET A 1 56.59 -25.03 -3.23
N THR A 2 56.27 -25.26 -4.51
CA THR A 2 56.69 -26.36 -5.42
C THR A 2 56.08 -27.71 -5.01
N LEU A 3 55.39 -28.47 -5.87
CA LEU A 3 55.11 -28.30 -7.31
C LEU A 3 53.82 -29.02 -7.76
N THR A 4 53.37 -28.67 -8.96
CA THR A 4 52.20 -29.14 -9.74
C THR A 4 52.21 -30.64 -10.08
N THR A 5 51.04 -31.20 -10.44
CA THR A 5 50.78 -31.64 -11.85
C THR A 5 49.31 -32.01 -12.14
N ASP A 6 48.88 -31.69 -13.36
CA ASP A 6 47.69 -32.12 -14.10
C ASP A 6 48.19 -32.71 -15.44
N PRO A 7 47.46 -33.58 -16.17
CA PRO A 7 47.15 -33.20 -17.56
C PRO A 7 45.85 -33.78 -18.18
N VAL A 8 45.50 -33.23 -19.35
CA VAL A 8 44.15 -33.28 -19.96
C VAL A 8 44.18 -33.57 -21.49
N LYS A 9 43.11 -34.21 -22.02
CA LYS A 9 42.64 -34.32 -23.44
C LYS A 9 43.43 -35.09 -24.51
N LYS A 10 42.68 -35.90 -25.30
CA LYS A 10 42.52 -35.84 -26.78
C LYS A 10 41.17 -36.52 -27.15
N LEU A 11 40.19 -35.92 -27.88
CA LEU A 11 40.12 -35.40 -29.27
C LEU A 11 40.05 -36.55 -30.32
N ARG A 12 39.23 -36.54 -31.41
CA ARG A 12 38.34 -35.49 -32.02
C ARG A 12 37.42 -36.02 -33.16
N HIS A 13 36.36 -35.26 -33.51
CA HIS A 13 35.63 -35.19 -34.82
C HIS A 13 34.84 -36.43 -35.31
N SER A 14 33.86 -36.38 -36.23
CA SER A 14 33.26 -35.36 -37.15
C SER A 14 31.84 -35.81 -37.60
N ALA A 15 30.91 -35.04 -38.19
CA ALA A 15 30.66 -33.59 -38.34
C ALA A 15 29.26 -33.37 -39.01
N GLN A 16 28.68 -32.15 -38.92
CA GLN A 16 27.68 -31.49 -39.82
C GLN A 16 26.40 -32.28 -40.24
N GLY A 17 25.15 -31.83 -40.04
CA GLY A 17 24.49 -30.61 -40.57
C GLY A 17 23.26 -31.05 -41.42
N SER A 18 22.20 -30.27 -41.71
CA SER A 18 21.81 -28.90 -41.33
C SER A 18 20.33 -28.58 -41.70
N ARG A 19 19.68 -27.67 -40.94
CA ARG A 19 18.60 -26.72 -41.34
C ARG A 19 17.20 -27.20 -41.86
N THR A 20 16.17 -26.78 -41.10
CA THR A 20 14.89 -26.14 -41.51
C THR A 20 13.97 -26.74 -42.60
N PHE A 21 12.68 -26.96 -42.28
CA PHE A 21 11.58 -26.01 -42.60
C PHE A 21 10.28 -26.38 -41.82
N ALA A 22 9.13 -25.73 -42.11
CA ALA A 22 7.95 -25.68 -41.24
C ALA A 22 6.61 -26.09 -41.93
N GLU A 23 5.51 -25.95 -41.18
CA GLU A 23 4.10 -25.78 -41.61
C GLU A 23 3.26 -26.96 -42.16
N SER A 24 2.35 -27.43 -41.29
CA SER A 24 0.89 -27.58 -41.52
C SER A 24 0.32 -28.64 -42.49
N LYS A 25 -0.78 -29.29 -42.06
CA LYS A 25 -1.97 -29.62 -42.89
C LYS A 25 -3.16 -30.17 -42.09
N GLN A 26 -4.34 -29.62 -42.33
CA GLN A 26 -5.64 -30.28 -42.13
C GLN A 26 -5.99 -31.13 -43.38
N VAL A 27 -7.02 -32.01 -43.34
CA VAL A 27 -8.02 -32.26 -44.42
C VAL A 27 -9.01 -33.44 -44.10
N ARG A 28 -10.33 -33.12 -43.96
CA ARG A 28 -11.52 -33.81 -44.58
C ARG A 28 -11.91 -35.27 -44.11
N ILE A 29 -13.11 -35.89 -44.31
CA ILE A 29 -14.49 -35.66 -44.88
C ILE A 29 -15.40 -36.90 -44.51
N GLU A 30 -16.76 -37.03 -44.53
CA GLU A 30 -17.96 -36.20 -44.84
C GLU A 30 -19.32 -36.73 -44.23
N ARG A 31 -20.35 -35.84 -44.24
CA ARG A 31 -21.82 -35.99 -44.50
C ARG A 31 -22.69 -37.21 -44.11
N ALA A 32 -23.85 -36.88 -43.51
CA ALA A 32 -25.21 -36.92 -44.11
C ALA A 32 -26.06 -35.78 -43.45
N LYS A 33 -26.89 -34.92 -44.08
CA LYS A 33 -28.08 -35.07 -44.97
C LYS A 33 -29.28 -35.78 -44.30
N SER A 34 -30.55 -35.29 -44.33
CA SER A 34 -31.20 -34.00 -44.70
C SER A 34 -32.75 -34.15 -44.58
N VAL A 35 -33.55 -33.07 -44.43
CA VAL A 35 -34.95 -32.84 -44.95
C VAL A 35 -35.78 -31.84 -44.08
N GLU A 36 -36.57 -30.97 -44.74
CA GLU A 36 -37.68 -30.10 -44.24
C GLU A 36 -38.89 -30.24 -45.23
N PRO A 37 -39.98 -29.41 -45.30
CA PRO A 37 -40.48 -28.27 -44.48
C PRO A 37 -42.04 -28.22 -44.27
N ASN A 38 -42.56 -27.05 -43.83
CA ASN A 38 -43.96 -26.53 -43.90
C ASN A 38 -45.02 -27.11 -42.92
N SER A 39 -45.87 -26.31 -42.26
CA SER A 39 -46.91 -25.44 -42.87
C SER A 39 -47.36 -24.21 -42.02
N LYS A 40 -48.37 -23.46 -42.50
CA LYS A 40 -48.88 -22.16 -41.99
C LYS A 40 -50.11 -22.31 -41.06
N TYR A 41 -50.43 -21.29 -40.25
CA TYR A 41 -51.76 -20.65 -40.02
C TYR A 41 -51.65 -19.51 -38.95
N ASN A 42 -52.69 -18.72 -38.67
CA ASN A 42 -52.99 -17.42 -39.30
C ASN A 42 -54.00 -16.60 -38.45
N ILE A 43 -53.67 -15.36 -38.01
CA ILE A 43 -54.54 -14.20 -37.64
C ILE A 43 -55.74 -14.45 -36.67
N GLN A 44 -55.84 -13.73 -35.53
CA GLN A 44 -56.75 -12.55 -35.36
C GLN A 44 -56.86 -11.97 -33.92
N ASP A 45 -56.95 -10.63 -33.86
CA ASP A 45 -57.46 -9.62 -32.89
C ASP A 45 -58.05 -9.99 -31.50
N GLY A 46 -57.89 -9.05 -30.53
CA GLY A 46 -58.68 -8.97 -29.28
C GLY A 46 -58.10 -8.03 -28.22
N ASP A 47 -58.77 -6.90 -27.93
CA ASP A 47 -58.49 -6.01 -26.79
C ASP A 47 -59.08 -6.58 -25.48
N ASP A 48 -58.48 -6.32 -24.31
CA ASP A 48 -58.98 -5.32 -23.33
C ASP A 48 -58.06 -5.19 -22.08
N ASN A 49 -58.40 -4.28 -21.17
CA ASN A 49 -57.66 -3.89 -19.97
C ASN A 49 -57.80 -4.88 -18.79
N TYR A 50 -56.82 -4.93 -17.87
CA TYR A 50 -56.98 -4.57 -16.44
C TYR A 50 -55.70 -4.72 -15.59
N THR A 51 -55.43 -3.68 -14.77
CA THR A 51 -54.64 -3.57 -13.51
C THR A 51 -53.64 -4.66 -13.04
N GLU A 52 -52.40 -4.19 -12.85
CA GLU A 52 -51.52 -4.35 -11.67
C GLU A 52 -50.81 -5.69 -11.31
N SER A 53 -49.49 -5.55 -11.07
CA SER A 53 -48.64 -6.31 -10.15
C SER A 53 -48.36 -7.81 -10.42
N PRO A 54 -47.27 -8.13 -11.14
CA PRO A 54 -46.67 -9.46 -11.18
C PRO A 54 -45.51 -9.60 -10.18
N ASP A 55 -45.47 -10.71 -9.46
CA ASP A 55 -44.26 -11.24 -8.82
C ASP A 55 -44.12 -12.73 -9.18
N ILE A 56 -42.88 -13.24 -9.18
CA ILE A 56 -42.36 -14.57 -9.62
C ILE A 56 -41.52 -14.51 -10.91
N ALA A 57 -40.27 -14.97 -10.77
CA ALA A 57 -39.22 -14.85 -11.77
C ALA A 57 -39.13 -16.02 -12.77
N VAL A 58 -38.70 -15.71 -13.99
CA VAL A 58 -38.02 -16.66 -14.90
C VAL A 58 -36.78 -15.99 -15.46
N ILE A 59 -35.61 -16.55 -15.17
CA ILE A 59 -34.33 -16.11 -15.73
C ILE A 59 -34.26 -16.54 -17.21
N THR A 60 -33.86 -15.64 -18.10
CA THR A 60 -33.42 -16.00 -19.46
C THR A 60 -31.98 -15.54 -19.69
N SER A 61 -31.23 -16.36 -20.43
CA SER A 61 -29.78 -16.30 -20.57
C SER A 61 -29.27 -15.30 -21.61
N ARG A 62 -28.11 -14.71 -21.35
CA ARG A 62 -26.93 -14.69 -22.24
C ARG A 62 -25.70 -14.26 -21.43
N ASN A 63 -24.69 -15.12 -21.30
CA ASN A 63 -23.58 -15.35 -22.22
C ASN A 63 -22.56 -14.19 -22.20
N ASP A 64 -21.39 -14.45 -21.63
CA ASP A 64 -20.16 -14.56 -22.43
C ASP A 64 -19.16 -15.51 -21.75
N GLU A 65 -18.29 -16.13 -22.54
CA GLU A 65 -17.36 -17.19 -22.12
C GLU A 65 -15.92 -16.65 -22.05
N ASN A 66 -15.16 -16.96 -20.97
CA ASN A 66 -13.70 -17.20 -20.96
C ASN A 66 -13.15 -17.33 -19.52
N VAL A 67 -13.06 -18.56 -18.98
CA VAL A 67 -12.25 -18.91 -17.79
C VAL A 67 -11.66 -20.32 -17.98
N GLU A 68 -10.45 -20.54 -17.47
CA GLU A 68 -9.57 -21.68 -17.78
C GLU A 68 -9.97 -23.06 -17.17
N PRO A 69 -9.53 -24.19 -17.77
CA PRO A 69 -10.04 -25.52 -17.46
C PRO A 69 -9.40 -26.23 -16.24
N GLU A 70 -8.94 -25.53 -15.21
CA GLU A 70 -8.40 -26.19 -13.99
C GLU A 70 -9.47 -26.49 -12.91
N LYS A 71 -10.56 -25.71 -12.86
CA LYS A 71 -11.55 -25.80 -11.78
C LYS A 71 -12.29 -27.15 -11.75
N LYS A 72 -12.51 -27.73 -12.93
CA LYS A 72 -13.37 -28.91 -13.15
C LYS A 72 -12.82 -30.25 -12.61
N MET A 73 -11.55 -30.30 -12.17
CA MET A 73 -10.95 -31.51 -11.59
C MET A 73 -10.96 -31.53 -10.05
N ARG A 74 -11.26 -30.40 -9.39
CA ARG A 74 -11.38 -30.35 -7.91
C ARG A 74 -12.80 -30.68 -7.43
N GLU A 75 -13.82 -30.22 -8.15
CA GLU A 75 -15.23 -30.45 -7.81
C GLU A 75 -15.62 -31.95 -7.79
N THR A 76 -15.07 -32.75 -8.72
CA THR A 76 -15.29 -34.22 -8.77
C THR A 76 -14.75 -34.95 -7.54
N THR A 77 -13.73 -34.39 -6.88
CA THR A 77 -13.08 -35.03 -5.71
C THR A 77 -13.88 -34.81 -4.42
N MET A 78 -14.63 -33.70 -4.32
CA MET A 78 -15.51 -33.45 -3.15
C MET A 78 -16.70 -34.43 -3.09
N PHE A 79 -17.33 -34.70 -4.25
CA PHE A 79 -18.56 -35.49 -4.31
C PHE A 79 -18.41 -36.98 -3.93
N LEU A 80 -17.22 -37.57 -4.13
CA LEU A 80 -16.99 -39.00 -3.89
C LEU A 80 -16.83 -39.36 -2.40
N THR A 81 -16.49 -38.39 -1.54
CA THR A 81 -16.29 -38.63 -0.10
C THR A 81 -17.58 -38.45 0.70
N ALA A 82 -18.41 -37.45 0.34
CA ALA A 82 -19.69 -37.19 1.00
C ALA A 82 -20.70 -38.34 0.84
N ALA A 83 -20.68 -39.04 -0.31
CA ALA A 83 -21.64 -40.08 -0.66
C ALA A 83 -21.57 -41.40 0.17
N ARG A 84 -20.67 -41.49 1.18
CA ARG A 84 -20.45 -42.72 1.97
C ARG A 84 -20.93 -42.68 3.43
N ARG A 85 -21.59 -41.60 3.88
CA ARG A 85 -22.01 -41.44 5.30
C ARG A 85 -23.51 -41.23 5.55
N ILE A 86 -24.39 -41.50 4.58
CA ILE A 86 -25.85 -41.40 4.77
C ILE A 86 -26.47 -42.79 4.96
N SER A 87 -26.75 -43.17 6.21
CA SER A 87 -27.68 -44.26 6.55
C SER A 87 -28.17 -44.16 8.00
N THR A 88 -29.45 -44.52 8.23
CA THR A 88 -30.14 -44.48 9.54
C THR A 88 -30.44 -43.04 10.06
N PRO A 89 -31.39 -42.85 11.01
CA PRO A 89 -32.69 -42.31 10.58
C PRO A 89 -33.14 -41.00 11.26
N LYS A 90 -34.11 -40.33 10.65
CA LYS A 90 -34.72 -39.09 11.15
C LYS A 90 -35.44 -39.30 12.50
N VAL A 91 -35.21 -38.38 13.44
CA VAL A 91 -36.15 -38.07 14.52
C VAL A 91 -36.68 -36.66 14.26
N ASN A 92 -37.98 -36.52 13.98
CA ASN A 92 -38.60 -35.21 13.79
C ASN A 92 -38.86 -34.55 15.15
N ARG A 93 -38.22 -33.42 15.42
CA ARG A 93 -38.81 -32.32 16.21
C ARG A 93 -38.84 -31.07 15.33
N ALA A 94 -39.99 -30.42 15.26
CA ALA A 94 -40.15 -29.18 14.53
C ALA A 94 -39.84 -28.02 15.48
N CYS A 95 -38.74 -27.30 15.21
CA CYS A 95 -38.52 -25.96 15.73
C CYS A 95 -38.70 -24.99 14.57
N THR A 96 -39.58 -24.00 14.73
CA THR A 96 -39.61 -22.83 13.84
C THR A 96 -38.37 -21.97 14.11
N PRO A 97 -37.83 -21.27 13.10
CA PRO A 97 -36.80 -20.26 13.35
C PRO A 97 -37.33 -19.20 14.31
N ILE A 98 -36.51 -18.82 15.29
CA ILE A 98 -36.67 -17.60 16.08
C ILE A 98 -35.56 -16.67 15.60
N GLU A 99 -35.91 -15.42 15.29
CA GLU A 99 -34.95 -14.41 14.82
C GLU A 99 -34.13 -13.91 16.02
N VAL A 100 -32.80 -13.93 15.90
CA VAL A 100 -31.87 -13.86 17.05
C VAL A 100 -31.55 -12.42 17.48
N GLU A 101 -32.42 -11.45 17.19
CA GLU A 101 -32.17 -10.03 17.48
C GLU A 101 -32.71 -9.55 18.85
N ASP A 102 -33.54 -10.37 19.54
CA ASP A 102 -34.25 -9.98 20.78
C ASP A 102 -33.86 -10.78 22.06
N LEU A 103 -32.74 -11.53 22.08
CA LEU A 103 -32.32 -12.29 23.28
C LEU A 103 -31.61 -11.42 24.33
N THR A 104 -32.07 -11.51 25.58
CA THR A 104 -31.50 -10.78 26.74
C THR A 104 -30.25 -11.45 27.32
N GLU A 105 -29.53 -10.76 28.22
CA GLU A 105 -28.33 -11.30 28.89
C GLU A 105 -28.65 -12.58 29.68
N GLU A 106 -29.77 -12.60 30.42
CA GLU A 106 -30.22 -13.78 31.19
C GLU A 106 -30.61 -14.97 30.29
N GLU A 107 -31.10 -14.70 29.06
CA GLU A 107 -31.47 -15.74 28.09
C GLU A 107 -30.26 -16.33 27.34
N LEU A 108 -29.16 -15.59 27.20
CA LEU A 108 -27.90 -16.17 26.71
C LEU A 108 -27.31 -17.15 27.72
N ASP A 109 -27.23 -16.75 29.00
CA ASP A 109 -26.73 -17.63 30.06
C ASP A 109 -27.60 -18.89 30.19
N ALA A 110 -28.93 -18.73 30.22
CA ALA A 110 -29.88 -19.84 30.36
C ALA A 110 -29.89 -20.84 29.19
N TYR A 111 -29.29 -20.52 28.03
CA TYR A 111 -29.27 -21.41 26.86
C TYR A 111 -27.98 -22.26 26.75
N TYR A 112 -26.89 -21.88 27.44
CA TYR A 112 -25.57 -22.50 27.25
C TYR A 112 -24.83 -22.91 28.54
N PHE A 113 -25.36 -22.64 29.74
CA PHE A 113 -24.79 -23.13 31.00
C PHE A 113 -25.00 -24.66 31.20
N ASP A 114 -24.02 -25.47 30.77
CA ASP A 114 -23.73 -26.76 31.42
C ASP A 114 -23.05 -26.49 32.79
N GLU A 115 -23.44 -27.19 33.87
CA GLU A 115 -22.81 -27.01 35.18
C GLU A 115 -21.33 -27.46 35.19
N PRO A 116 -20.42 -26.74 35.87
CA PRO A 116 -19.00 -27.12 35.95
C PRO A 116 -18.79 -28.36 36.84
N GLU A 117 -18.65 -29.54 36.22
CA GLU A 117 -18.32 -30.79 36.91
C GLU A 117 -16.95 -30.73 37.64
N ALA A 118 -16.85 -31.52 38.72
CA ALA A 118 -15.81 -31.40 39.75
C ALA A 118 -14.34 -31.40 39.29
N GLU A 119 -13.53 -30.53 39.92
CA GLU A 119 -12.10 -30.35 39.65
C GLU A 119 -11.27 -31.65 39.78
N PRO A 120 -10.45 -32.01 38.76
CA PRO A 120 -9.53 -33.14 38.86
C PRO A 120 -8.25 -32.79 39.65
N ASN A 121 -7.81 -33.72 40.50
CA ASN A 121 -6.74 -33.53 41.48
C ASN A 121 -5.37 -33.17 40.84
N PHE A 122 -4.96 -31.90 41.03
CA PHE A 122 -3.90 -31.23 40.26
C PHE A 122 -2.47 -31.79 40.34
N SER A 123 -2.14 -32.64 41.31
CA SER A 123 -0.73 -33.01 41.61
C SER A 123 0.01 -33.83 40.55
N LYS A 124 -0.66 -34.26 39.47
CA LYS A 124 -0.07 -35.09 38.41
C LYS A 124 -0.71 -34.88 37.03
N PHE A 125 -1.08 -33.65 36.71
CA PHE A 125 -1.84 -33.27 35.51
C PHE A 125 -1.07 -33.54 34.20
N ASP A 126 -1.36 -34.69 33.58
CA ASP A 126 -0.91 -35.03 32.23
C ASP A 126 -1.85 -34.36 31.22
N VAL A 127 -1.44 -33.18 30.74
CA VAL A 127 -2.26 -32.32 29.86
C VAL A 127 -2.67 -33.01 28.54
N LYS A 128 -1.89 -33.99 28.06
CA LYS A 128 -2.25 -34.79 26.88
C LYS A 128 -3.37 -35.78 27.18
N LYS A 129 -3.35 -36.42 28.35
CA LYS A 129 -4.46 -37.28 28.81
C LYS A 129 -5.71 -36.46 29.10
N TYR A 130 -5.57 -35.26 29.69
CA TYR A 130 -6.71 -34.37 29.91
C TYR A 130 -7.38 -34.00 28.58
N TYR A 131 -6.62 -33.48 27.60
CA TYR A 131 -7.15 -33.19 26.27
C TYR A 131 -7.82 -34.39 25.61
N ALA A 132 -7.17 -35.57 25.66
CA ALA A 132 -7.74 -36.80 25.11
C ALA A 132 -9.08 -37.16 25.78
N SER A 133 -9.21 -37.01 27.11
CA SER A 133 -10.46 -37.25 27.83
C SER A 133 -11.56 -36.22 27.57
N MET A 134 -11.20 -34.96 27.23
CA MET A 134 -12.18 -33.95 26.81
C MET A 134 -12.70 -34.25 25.41
N CYS A 135 -11.83 -34.67 24.48
CA CYS A 135 -12.27 -35.16 23.17
C CYS A 135 -13.13 -36.43 23.28
N GLU A 136 -12.78 -37.36 24.17
CA GLU A 136 -13.58 -38.58 24.42
C GLU A 136 -14.96 -38.27 25.03
N LYS A 137 -15.08 -37.21 25.86
CA LYS A 137 -16.38 -36.70 26.34
C LYS A 137 -17.25 -36.14 25.21
N ASP A 138 -16.65 -35.44 24.24
CA ASP A 138 -17.35 -34.77 23.13
C ASP A 138 -17.52 -35.67 21.87
N ASP A 139 -17.25 -36.98 21.95
CA ASP A 139 -17.23 -37.95 20.82
C ASP A 139 -16.26 -37.57 19.67
N LEU A 140 -15.21 -36.79 19.97
CA LEU A 140 -14.22 -36.25 19.02
C LEU A 140 -12.91 -37.05 19.00
N LEU A 141 -12.22 -37.03 17.85
CA LEU A 141 -10.87 -37.60 17.73
C LEU A 141 -9.80 -36.56 18.12
N PRO A 142 -8.92 -36.83 19.11
CA PRO A 142 -7.92 -35.87 19.56
C PRO A 142 -6.99 -35.38 18.43
N SER A 143 -6.85 -34.06 18.29
CA SER A 143 -5.93 -33.44 17.33
C SER A 143 -4.48 -33.85 17.60
N THR A 144 -3.93 -34.66 16.71
CA THR A 144 -2.51 -35.09 16.76
C THR A 144 -1.54 -33.91 16.64
N THR A 145 -1.96 -32.82 15.99
CA THR A 145 -1.19 -31.58 15.87
C THR A 145 -1.19 -30.79 17.19
N PHE A 146 -2.30 -30.78 17.95
CA PHE A 146 -2.34 -30.20 19.30
C PHE A 146 -1.54 -31.05 20.30
N LEU A 147 -1.77 -32.37 20.35
CA LEU A 147 -1.03 -33.30 21.23
C LEU A 147 0.50 -33.24 21.09
N ARG A 148 1.01 -32.86 19.91
CA ARG A 148 2.44 -32.67 19.60
C ARG A 148 2.99 -31.30 20.04
N GLN A 149 2.14 -30.34 20.37
CA GLN A 149 2.50 -28.94 20.66
C GLN A 149 2.00 -28.43 22.02
N ILE A 150 1.10 -29.15 22.69
CA ILE A 150 0.46 -28.79 23.97
C ILE A 150 1.43 -28.52 25.15
N GLU A 151 2.69 -28.95 25.03
CA GLU A 151 3.78 -28.74 26.01
C GLU A 151 4.81 -27.68 25.56
N LYS A 152 4.60 -27.03 24.41
CA LYS A 152 5.51 -26.05 23.80
C LYS A 152 5.01 -24.61 24.03
N PRO A 153 5.90 -23.60 23.99
CA PRO A 153 5.50 -22.18 24.00
C PRO A 153 4.67 -21.81 22.77
N THR A 154 5.00 -22.36 21.60
CA THR A 154 4.30 -22.12 20.35
C THR A 154 3.39 -23.29 19.99
N CYS A 155 2.10 -22.98 19.77
CA CYS A 155 1.10 -23.93 19.34
C CYS A 155 0.37 -23.43 18.09
N ASN A 156 0.85 -23.88 16.92
CA ASN A 156 0.17 -23.61 15.65
C ASN A 156 -0.82 -24.74 15.31
N LEU A 157 -2.06 -24.34 15.07
CA LEU A 157 -3.21 -25.17 14.71
C LEU A 157 -3.88 -24.64 13.44
N SER A 158 -3.17 -23.87 12.63
CA SER A 158 -3.75 -23.21 11.46
C SER A 158 -4.00 -24.18 10.30
N CYS A 159 -4.98 -23.88 9.45
CA CYS A 159 -5.35 -24.67 8.27
C CYS A 159 -5.75 -26.13 8.59
N LEU A 160 -6.30 -26.41 9.78
CA LEU A 160 -6.69 -27.76 10.20
C LEU A 160 -8.15 -28.11 9.87
N LEU A 161 -8.93 -27.16 9.33
CA LEU A 161 -10.37 -27.29 9.06
C LEU A 161 -11.21 -27.60 10.32
N MET A 162 -10.75 -27.11 11.48
CA MET A 162 -11.48 -27.22 12.75
C MET A 162 -12.74 -26.35 12.73
N ASN A 163 -13.81 -26.83 13.39
CA ASN A 163 -15.06 -26.11 13.61
C ASN A 163 -15.29 -25.77 15.11
N GLU A 164 -16.46 -25.19 15.41
CA GLU A 164 -16.89 -24.84 16.78
C GLU A 164 -16.82 -25.99 17.80
N MET A 165 -17.02 -27.25 17.38
CA MET A 165 -16.90 -28.42 18.25
C MET A 165 -15.45 -28.84 18.45
N ASP A 166 -14.64 -28.91 17.39
CA ASP A 166 -13.24 -29.33 17.45
C ASP A 166 -12.39 -28.45 18.40
N VAL A 167 -12.75 -27.16 18.48
CA VAL A 167 -12.04 -26.18 19.31
C VAL A 167 -12.49 -26.20 20.78
N ARG A 168 -13.67 -26.74 21.13
CA ARG A 168 -14.16 -26.79 22.53
C ARG A 168 -13.21 -27.58 23.46
N PRO A 169 -12.83 -28.85 23.19
CA PRO A 169 -11.82 -29.55 24.01
C PRO A 169 -10.45 -28.87 24.07
N ILE A 170 -10.07 -28.13 23.01
CA ILE A 170 -8.82 -27.39 22.95
C ILE A 170 -8.90 -26.20 23.93
N ALA A 171 -9.95 -25.38 23.84
CA ALA A 171 -10.24 -24.26 24.72
C ALA A 171 -10.29 -24.68 26.20
N THR A 172 -11.07 -25.72 26.55
CA THR A 172 -11.15 -26.26 27.92
C THR A 172 -9.79 -26.76 28.44
N THR A 173 -8.89 -27.20 27.56
CA THR A 173 -7.52 -27.58 27.96
C THR A 173 -6.58 -26.38 28.05
N LEU A 174 -6.80 -25.32 27.26
CA LEU A 174 -6.01 -24.10 27.30
C LEU A 174 -6.16 -23.34 28.63
N VAL A 175 -7.33 -23.35 29.27
CA VAL A 175 -7.57 -22.76 30.61
C VAL A 175 -6.43 -23.09 31.59
N ASN A 176 -6.10 -24.38 31.73
CA ASN A 176 -5.07 -24.87 32.65
C ASN A 176 -3.67 -25.01 32.02
N ASN A 177 -3.46 -24.54 30.78
CA ASN A 177 -2.19 -24.72 30.08
C ASN A 177 -1.16 -23.64 30.48
N SER A 178 -0.15 -24.05 31.24
CA SER A 178 0.99 -23.22 31.68
C SER A 178 2.24 -23.34 30.79
N LYS A 179 2.07 -23.72 29.51
CA LYS A 179 3.17 -23.97 28.56
C LYS A 179 3.04 -23.14 27.30
N ILE A 180 1.84 -23.05 26.72
CA ILE A 180 1.56 -22.27 25.52
C ILE A 180 1.55 -20.78 25.86
N THR A 181 2.39 -20.01 25.18
CA THR A 181 2.47 -18.54 25.24
C THR A 181 2.01 -17.89 23.93
N GLU A 182 2.12 -18.62 22.81
CA GLU A 182 1.71 -18.20 21.48
C GLU A 182 0.76 -19.23 20.87
N LEU A 183 -0.47 -18.81 20.55
CA LEU A 183 -1.52 -19.65 19.97
C LEU A 183 -1.91 -19.13 18.59
N ASP A 184 -1.91 -20.01 17.59
CA ASP A 184 -2.31 -19.68 16.21
C ASP A 184 -3.40 -20.64 15.75
N LEU A 185 -4.60 -20.12 15.59
CA LEU A 185 -5.83 -20.83 15.21
C LEU A 185 -6.32 -20.44 13.81
N SER A 186 -5.51 -19.71 13.05
CA SER A 186 -5.89 -19.09 11.78
C SER A 186 -6.37 -20.10 10.71
N GLU A 187 -7.17 -19.68 9.74
CA GLU A 187 -7.66 -20.55 8.64
C GLU A 187 -8.43 -21.80 9.14
N ASN A 188 -9.34 -21.62 10.11
CA ASN A 188 -10.25 -22.66 10.63
C ASN A 188 -11.65 -22.05 10.83
N ASP A 189 -12.72 -22.75 10.47
CA ASP A 189 -14.09 -22.19 10.49
C ASP A 189 -14.72 -22.31 11.90
N LEU A 190 -14.16 -21.57 12.86
CA LEU A 190 -14.53 -21.67 14.28
C LEU A 190 -15.91 -21.09 14.59
N GLY A 191 -16.33 -20.07 13.82
CA GLY A 191 -17.57 -19.36 14.03
C GLY A 191 -17.70 -18.68 15.41
N SER A 192 -18.87 -18.11 15.67
CA SER A 192 -19.12 -17.29 16.86
C SER A 192 -19.08 -18.09 18.17
N LYS A 193 -19.44 -19.39 18.14
CA LYS A 193 -19.37 -20.29 19.31
C LYS A 193 -17.95 -20.79 19.59
N GLY A 194 -17.19 -21.16 18.55
CA GLY A 194 -15.77 -21.47 18.72
C GLY A 194 -15.01 -20.26 19.27
N MET A 195 -15.38 -19.05 18.85
CA MET A 195 -14.85 -17.81 19.42
C MET A 195 -15.28 -17.54 20.87
N HIS A 196 -16.51 -17.91 21.26
CA HIS A 196 -16.94 -17.87 22.66
C HIS A 196 -16.05 -18.76 23.53
N HIS A 197 -15.88 -20.04 23.18
CA HIS A 197 -15.01 -20.95 23.94
C HIS A 197 -13.55 -20.48 24.02
N ILE A 198 -13.01 -19.92 22.93
CA ILE A 198 -11.67 -19.31 22.95
C ILE A 198 -11.63 -18.07 23.85
N ALA A 199 -12.67 -17.24 23.88
CA ALA A 199 -12.76 -16.11 24.81
C ALA A 199 -12.87 -16.55 26.28
N GLU A 200 -13.58 -17.63 26.59
CA GLU A 200 -13.59 -18.22 27.94
C GLU A 200 -12.18 -18.71 28.33
N ALA A 201 -11.52 -19.46 27.44
CA ALA A 201 -10.17 -19.97 27.67
C ALA A 201 -9.13 -18.85 27.88
N LEU A 202 -9.26 -17.74 27.15
CA LEU A 202 -8.41 -16.55 27.30
C LEU A 202 -8.77 -15.67 28.51
N ARG A 203 -9.99 -15.80 29.08
CA ARG A 203 -10.38 -15.08 30.30
C ARG A 203 -9.58 -15.59 31.50
N GLU A 204 -9.48 -16.91 31.62
CA GLU A 204 -8.83 -17.58 32.76
C GLU A 204 -7.34 -17.89 32.53
N ASN A 205 -6.88 -18.04 31.28
CA ASN A 205 -5.47 -18.33 31.01
C ASN A 205 -4.57 -17.09 31.18
N VAL A 206 -3.57 -17.22 32.07
CA VAL A 206 -2.60 -16.17 32.41
C VAL A 206 -1.20 -16.38 31.81
N PHE A 207 -1.06 -17.22 30.79
CA PHE A 207 0.21 -17.59 30.14
C PHE A 207 0.26 -17.23 28.65
N ILE A 208 -0.89 -17.21 27.98
CA ILE A 208 -1.00 -16.81 26.57
C ILE A 208 -0.81 -15.29 26.48
N THR A 209 0.10 -14.91 25.58
CA THR A 209 0.54 -13.52 25.34
C THR A 209 0.33 -13.10 23.88
N HIS A 210 0.32 -14.04 22.95
CA HIS A 210 0.08 -13.82 21.53
C HIS A 210 -1.03 -14.76 21.03
N VAL A 211 -2.03 -14.21 20.35
CA VAL A 211 -3.14 -14.97 19.74
C VAL A 211 -3.33 -14.54 18.29
N LYS A 212 -3.33 -15.51 17.39
CA LYS A 212 -3.74 -15.32 15.98
C LYS A 212 -5.03 -16.04 15.68
N LEU A 213 -5.97 -15.28 15.16
CA LEU A 213 -7.31 -15.68 14.78
C LEU A 213 -7.59 -15.14 13.37
N SER A 214 -6.61 -15.22 12.47
CA SER A 214 -6.77 -14.75 11.10
C SER A 214 -7.72 -15.67 10.35
N ARG A 215 -8.76 -15.13 9.71
CA ARG A 215 -9.73 -15.90 8.91
C ARG A 215 -10.35 -17.09 9.66
N VAL A 216 -10.99 -16.83 10.81
CA VAL A 216 -11.63 -17.85 11.66
C VAL A 216 -13.17 -17.89 11.58
N GLY A 217 -13.77 -17.19 10.61
CA GLY A 217 -15.22 -17.20 10.39
C GLY A 217 -16.03 -16.46 11.48
N MET A 218 -15.40 -15.60 12.27
CA MET A 218 -16.09 -14.89 13.36
C MET A 218 -17.01 -13.77 12.84
N ASP A 219 -18.18 -13.63 13.46
CA ASP A 219 -19.10 -12.52 13.23
C ASP A 219 -18.92 -11.40 14.31
N PRO A 220 -19.70 -10.31 14.29
CA PRO A 220 -19.62 -9.26 15.31
C PRO A 220 -19.87 -9.72 16.75
N THR A 221 -20.58 -10.83 16.97
CA THR A 221 -20.80 -11.43 18.29
C THR A 221 -19.57 -12.21 18.77
N GLY A 222 -18.83 -12.85 17.86
CA GLY A 222 -17.51 -13.42 18.14
C GLY A 222 -16.52 -12.34 18.62
N VAL A 223 -16.54 -11.16 17.99
CA VAL A 223 -15.76 -10.00 18.44
C VAL A 223 -16.26 -9.44 19.79
N ARG A 224 -17.57 -9.50 20.07
CA ARG A 224 -18.12 -9.14 21.39
C ARG A 224 -17.56 -10.03 22.51
N TYR A 225 -17.58 -11.35 22.34
CA TYR A 225 -17.04 -12.27 23.36
C TYR A 225 -15.54 -12.04 23.62
N LEU A 226 -14.76 -11.79 22.57
CA LEU A 226 -13.36 -11.36 22.72
C LEU A 226 -13.25 -10.05 23.51
N GLN A 227 -14.07 -9.03 23.20
CA GLN A 227 -14.04 -7.74 23.89
C GLN A 227 -14.35 -7.87 25.39
N GLU A 228 -15.35 -8.69 25.74
CA GLU A 228 -15.78 -8.93 27.12
C GLU A 228 -14.73 -9.73 27.92
N CYS A 229 -14.10 -10.74 27.30
CA CYS A 229 -12.93 -11.43 27.87
C CYS A 229 -11.74 -10.49 28.10
N LEU A 230 -11.32 -9.79 27.05
CA LEU A 230 -10.06 -9.04 27.04
C LEU A 230 -10.12 -7.74 27.85
N LYS A 231 -11.32 -7.31 28.27
CA LYS A 231 -11.49 -6.32 29.35
C LYS A 231 -10.83 -6.76 30.67
N CYS A 232 -10.84 -8.06 30.95
CA CYS A 232 -10.33 -8.65 32.19
C CYS A 232 -8.95 -9.30 32.03
N ASN A 233 -8.63 -9.85 30.86
CA ASN A 233 -7.32 -10.45 30.61
C ASN A 233 -6.19 -9.39 30.61
N LYS A 234 -5.07 -9.71 31.29
CA LYS A 234 -3.92 -8.80 31.49
C LYS A 234 -2.60 -9.34 30.93
N THR A 235 -2.67 -10.39 30.12
CA THR A 235 -1.50 -11.15 29.64
C THR A 235 -1.39 -11.15 28.13
N LEU A 236 -2.52 -11.08 27.41
CA LEU A 236 -2.54 -10.91 25.97
C LEU A 236 -1.99 -9.52 25.60
N THR A 237 -0.89 -9.53 24.86
CA THR A 237 -0.20 -8.33 24.38
C THR A 237 -0.23 -8.20 22.86
N HIS A 238 -0.49 -9.29 22.14
CA HIS A 238 -0.51 -9.33 20.68
C HIS A 238 -1.76 -10.07 20.19
N LEU A 239 -2.59 -9.40 19.40
CA LEU A 239 -3.84 -9.95 18.86
C LEU A 239 -3.94 -9.70 17.35
N ASP A 240 -4.14 -10.77 16.59
CA ASP A 240 -4.36 -10.74 15.14
C ASP A 240 -5.76 -11.27 14.80
N LEU A 241 -6.58 -10.38 14.23
CA LEU A 241 -7.95 -10.61 13.77
C LEU A 241 -8.08 -10.36 12.25
N SER A 242 -6.99 -10.50 11.49
CA SER A 242 -7.01 -10.25 10.04
C SER A 242 -7.98 -11.16 9.27
N THR A 243 -8.44 -10.72 8.09
CA THR A 243 -9.15 -11.58 7.11
C THR A 243 -10.45 -12.22 7.64
N ASN A 244 -11.14 -11.54 8.56
CA ASN A 244 -12.36 -12.03 9.24
C ASN A 244 -13.66 -11.34 8.77
N HIS A 245 -13.62 -10.52 7.71
CA HIS A 245 -14.77 -9.74 7.22
C HIS A 245 -15.40 -8.80 8.29
N LEU A 246 -14.57 -8.33 9.23
CA LEU A 246 -15.02 -7.45 10.31
C LEU A 246 -15.42 -6.07 9.76
N ASN A 247 -16.69 -5.70 9.99
CA ASN A 247 -17.34 -4.53 9.43
C ASN A 247 -17.67 -3.44 10.47
N ALA A 248 -18.35 -2.37 10.05
CA ALA A 248 -18.80 -1.28 10.93
C ALA A 248 -19.65 -1.71 12.15
N LYS A 249 -20.29 -2.89 12.18
CA LYS A 249 -20.89 -3.43 13.43
C LYS A 249 -19.79 -3.94 14.38
N SER A 250 -18.87 -4.75 13.88
CA SER A 250 -17.71 -5.27 14.63
C SER A 250 -16.83 -4.15 15.19
N ALA A 251 -16.66 -3.07 14.43
CA ALA A 251 -15.88 -1.89 14.80
C ALA A 251 -16.31 -1.24 16.12
N VAL A 252 -17.57 -1.39 16.56
CA VAL A 252 -18.03 -0.89 17.86
C VAL A 252 -17.36 -1.66 19.00
N TYR A 253 -17.26 -2.99 18.88
CA TYR A 253 -16.60 -3.85 19.85
C TYR A 253 -15.08 -3.69 19.79
N ILE A 254 -14.48 -3.53 18.59
CA ILE A 254 -13.06 -3.21 18.45
C ILE A 254 -12.73 -1.85 19.10
N ALA A 255 -13.58 -0.83 18.91
CA ALA A 255 -13.40 0.47 19.56
C ALA A 255 -13.52 0.39 21.09
N LYS A 256 -14.42 -0.46 21.63
CA LYS A 256 -14.47 -0.75 23.07
C LYS A 256 -13.22 -1.48 23.55
N LEU A 257 -12.76 -2.52 22.83
CA LEU A 257 -11.54 -3.27 23.17
C LEU A 257 -10.32 -2.34 23.29
N ILE A 258 -10.11 -1.45 22.32
CA ILE A 258 -9.02 -0.45 22.33
C ILE A 258 -9.18 0.56 23.48
N GLN A 259 -10.40 0.83 23.94
CA GLN A 259 -10.67 1.78 25.02
C GLN A 259 -10.62 1.14 26.42
N GLU A 260 -10.94 -0.15 26.56
CA GLU A 260 -11.07 -0.85 27.86
C GLU A 260 -9.90 -1.77 28.21
N ASN A 261 -9.02 -2.11 27.26
CA ASN A 261 -7.85 -2.95 27.52
C ASN A 261 -6.52 -2.15 27.55
N ASP A 262 -5.83 -2.23 28.69
CA ASP A 262 -4.55 -1.57 28.94
C ASP A 262 -3.31 -2.46 28.70
N PHE A 263 -3.44 -3.57 27.97
CA PHE A 263 -2.39 -4.62 27.87
C PHE A 263 -2.00 -4.99 26.43
N ILE A 264 -2.86 -4.78 25.44
CA ILE A 264 -2.58 -5.05 24.03
C ILE A 264 -1.61 -3.99 23.47
N VAL A 265 -0.43 -4.46 23.05
CA VAL A 265 0.67 -3.69 22.49
C VAL A 265 0.67 -3.73 20.96
N GLU A 266 0.21 -4.84 20.35
CA GLU A 266 0.02 -4.98 18.90
C GLU A 266 -1.39 -5.51 18.57
N LEU A 267 -2.09 -4.79 17.69
CA LEU A 267 -3.41 -5.16 17.17
C LEU A 267 -3.37 -5.16 15.64
N VAL A 268 -3.61 -6.33 15.04
CA VAL A 268 -3.67 -6.52 13.58
C VAL A 268 -5.12 -6.74 13.16
N LEU A 269 -5.63 -5.85 12.31
CA LEU A 269 -6.98 -5.85 11.76
C LEU A 269 -6.97 -5.90 10.21
N ARG A 270 -5.82 -6.22 9.62
CA ARG A 270 -5.59 -6.28 8.17
C ARG A 270 -6.68 -7.04 7.41
N GLU A 271 -7.03 -6.58 6.20
CA GLU A 271 -7.89 -7.32 5.26
C GLU A 271 -9.29 -7.62 5.84
N ASN A 272 -9.91 -6.61 6.46
CA ASN A 272 -11.28 -6.67 6.94
C ASN A 272 -12.16 -5.63 6.23
N ASP A 273 -13.47 -5.82 6.27
CA ASP A 273 -14.45 -4.96 5.60
C ASP A 273 -14.85 -3.74 6.48
N LEU A 274 -13.89 -3.14 7.21
CA LEU A 274 -14.19 -2.19 8.29
C LEU A 274 -14.95 -0.95 7.79
N ASP A 275 -14.54 -0.36 6.66
CA ASP A 275 -15.13 0.86 6.05
C ASP A 275 -14.87 2.21 6.79
N ASP A 276 -15.43 3.30 6.25
CA ASP A 276 -15.24 4.65 6.79
C ASP A 276 -16.13 5.00 8.00
N GLU A 277 -17.24 4.29 8.23
CA GLU A 277 -18.02 4.36 9.46
C GLU A 277 -17.26 3.71 10.62
N ALA A 278 -16.61 2.55 10.41
CA ALA A 278 -15.69 1.98 11.40
C ALA A 278 -14.52 2.92 11.71
N GLY A 279 -13.93 3.52 10.69
CA GLY A 279 -12.87 4.52 10.86
C GLY A 279 -13.31 5.65 11.79
N CYS A 280 -14.52 6.19 11.59
CA CYS A 280 -15.10 7.21 12.47
C CYS A 280 -15.35 6.69 13.91
N LYS A 281 -15.83 5.45 14.07
CA LYS A 281 -16.09 4.83 15.39
C LYS A 281 -14.81 4.59 16.19
N MET A 282 -13.79 4.03 15.55
CA MET A 282 -12.55 3.61 16.19
C MET A 282 -11.58 4.78 16.46
N ALA A 283 -11.64 5.86 15.67
CA ALA A 283 -10.73 7.00 15.79
C ALA A 283 -10.62 7.56 17.22
N LYS A 284 -11.74 7.70 17.95
CA LYS A 284 -11.70 8.21 19.34
C LYS A 284 -10.93 7.28 20.28
N SER A 285 -11.16 5.97 20.19
CA SER A 285 -10.45 4.99 21.02
C SER A 285 -8.96 4.94 20.67
N ILE A 286 -8.63 4.97 19.38
CA ILE A 286 -7.25 5.03 18.89
C ILE A 286 -6.53 6.28 19.42
N SER A 287 -7.17 7.46 19.44
CA SER A 287 -6.50 8.67 19.93
C SER A 287 -6.31 8.72 21.45
N SER A 288 -7.14 8.01 22.22
CA SER A 288 -7.10 8.02 23.70
C SER A 288 -6.36 6.84 24.33
N ASN A 289 -6.06 5.77 23.59
CA ASN A 289 -5.35 4.60 24.11
C ASN A 289 -3.86 4.91 24.37
N LEU A 290 -3.30 4.38 25.46
CA LEU A 290 -1.93 4.64 25.93
C LEU A 290 -1.02 3.39 25.92
N THR A 291 -1.49 2.29 25.32
CA THR A 291 -0.95 0.94 25.54
C THR A 291 -0.56 0.27 24.22
N LEU A 292 -1.37 0.47 23.17
CA LEU A 292 -1.12 0.06 21.81
C LEU A 292 0.09 0.79 21.22
N ARG A 293 1.14 0.03 20.87
CA ARG A 293 2.36 0.54 20.20
C ARG A 293 2.39 0.21 18.70
N ARG A 294 1.63 -0.78 18.24
CA ARG A 294 1.56 -1.21 16.84
C ARG A 294 0.11 -1.45 16.40
N LEU A 295 -0.30 -0.83 15.30
CA LEU A 295 -1.66 -0.94 14.76
C LEU A 295 -1.62 -1.17 13.24
N ASP A 296 -2.17 -2.30 12.79
CA ASP A 296 -2.35 -2.61 11.38
C ASP A 296 -3.83 -2.52 10.97
N LEU A 297 -4.16 -1.50 10.18
CA LEU A 297 -5.45 -1.27 9.54
C LEU A 297 -5.34 -1.43 8.01
N SER A 298 -4.37 -2.18 7.50
CA SER A 298 -4.14 -2.29 6.06
C SER A 298 -5.29 -2.99 5.34
N TRP A 299 -5.57 -2.56 4.11
CA TRP A 299 -6.59 -3.13 3.24
C TRP A 299 -8.00 -3.19 3.86
N ASN A 300 -8.38 -2.16 4.63
CA ASN A 300 -9.65 -2.09 5.38
C ASN A 300 -10.74 -1.23 4.74
N HIS A 301 -10.54 -0.83 3.47
CA HIS A 301 -11.45 0.01 2.69
C HIS A 301 -11.72 1.41 3.27
N ILE A 302 -11.03 1.82 4.34
CA ILE A 302 -11.20 3.09 5.06
C ILE A 302 -10.95 4.27 4.10
N ARG A 303 -11.94 5.16 3.97
CA ARG A 303 -11.99 6.24 2.97
C ARG A 303 -12.49 7.55 3.57
N GLY A 304 -12.32 8.64 2.81
CA GLY A 304 -12.95 9.95 3.09
C GLY A 304 -12.89 10.37 4.56
N ARG A 305 -14.05 10.62 5.16
CA ARG A 305 -14.18 11.05 6.56
C ARG A 305 -13.57 10.05 7.55
N GLY A 306 -13.80 8.75 7.36
CA GLY A 306 -13.20 7.71 8.21
C GLY A 306 -11.68 7.73 8.16
N ALA A 307 -11.10 7.93 6.97
CA ALA A 307 -9.65 8.07 6.82
C ALA A 307 -9.12 9.37 7.44
N SER A 308 -9.87 10.48 7.34
CA SER A 308 -9.54 11.76 7.98
C SER A 308 -9.48 11.66 9.51
N GLU A 309 -10.49 11.04 10.13
CA GLU A 309 -10.53 10.84 11.58
C GLU A 309 -9.51 9.80 12.07
N VAL A 310 -9.27 8.70 11.33
CA VAL A 310 -8.23 7.70 11.67
C VAL A 310 -6.82 8.29 11.57
N VAL A 311 -6.52 9.07 10.51
CA VAL A 311 -5.22 9.76 10.37
C VAL A 311 -5.03 10.76 11.50
N LYS A 312 -6.04 11.58 11.80
CA LYS A 312 -6.02 12.49 12.95
C LYS A 312 -5.76 11.73 14.25
N ALA A 313 -6.46 10.62 14.50
CA ALA A 313 -6.31 9.84 15.72
C ALA A 313 -4.91 9.26 15.89
N ILE A 314 -4.31 8.72 14.82
CA ILE A 314 -2.92 8.23 14.79
C ILE A 314 -1.93 9.37 15.05
N CYS A 315 -2.18 10.58 14.53
CA CYS A 315 -1.34 11.75 14.78
C CYS A 315 -1.50 12.30 16.22
N GLU A 316 -2.71 12.25 16.79
CA GLU A 316 -3.03 12.75 18.13
C GLU A 316 -2.65 11.74 19.24
N ASN A 317 -2.45 10.46 18.93
CA ASN A 317 -2.00 9.43 19.87
C ASN A 317 -0.53 9.66 20.31
N VAL A 318 -0.28 9.52 21.61
CA VAL A 318 1.01 9.83 22.26
C VAL A 318 1.90 8.62 22.57
N GLU A 319 1.57 7.44 22.04
CA GLU A 319 2.28 6.17 22.33
C GLU A 319 2.48 5.27 21.10
N LEU A 320 1.68 5.40 20.04
CA LEU A 320 1.75 4.55 18.85
C LEU A 320 3.09 4.76 18.10
N VAL A 321 3.80 3.65 17.85
CA VAL A 321 5.16 3.62 17.27
C VAL A 321 5.14 3.13 15.81
N ASP A 322 4.26 2.18 15.48
CA ASP A 322 4.11 1.58 14.15
C ASP A 322 2.64 1.65 13.71
N ALA A 323 2.36 2.26 12.57
CA ALA A 323 1.01 2.40 12.02
C ALA A 323 0.96 2.00 10.55
N ASN A 324 0.21 0.95 10.23
CA ASN A 324 -0.01 0.51 8.86
C ASN A 324 -1.43 0.91 8.39
N LEU A 325 -1.48 1.85 7.44
CA LEU A 325 -2.71 2.31 6.78
C LEU A 325 -2.74 1.91 5.30
N SER A 326 -1.84 1.06 4.84
CA SER A 326 -1.69 0.71 3.42
C SER A 326 -2.96 0.12 2.80
N TRP A 327 -3.12 0.27 1.47
CA TRP A 327 -4.25 -0.23 0.68
C TRP A 327 -5.64 0.29 1.09
N ASN A 328 -5.69 1.40 1.84
CA ASN A 328 -6.91 2.17 2.10
C ASN A 328 -7.11 3.30 1.07
N GLY A 329 -8.09 4.18 1.25
CA GLY A 329 -8.40 5.28 0.32
C GLY A 329 -8.39 6.65 0.99
N LEU A 330 -7.24 7.06 1.53
CA LEU A 330 -7.07 8.31 2.30
C LEU A 330 -7.40 9.56 1.48
N GLY A 331 -7.02 9.58 0.20
CA GLY A 331 -7.37 10.65 -0.74
C GLY A 331 -6.93 12.05 -0.27
N GLU A 332 -7.74 13.07 -0.58
CA GLU A 332 -7.46 14.46 -0.19
C GLU A 332 -7.66 14.67 1.32
N GLU A 333 -8.77 14.19 1.88
CA GLU A 333 -9.19 14.46 3.26
C GLU A 333 -8.19 13.89 4.30
N GLY A 334 -7.77 12.63 4.13
CA GLY A 334 -6.72 12.03 4.98
C GLY A 334 -5.36 12.72 4.83
N SER A 335 -5.03 13.22 3.64
CA SER A 335 -3.79 13.95 3.40
C SER A 335 -3.80 15.35 4.05
N ILE A 336 -4.95 16.04 4.02
CA ILE A 336 -5.17 17.29 4.76
C ILE A 336 -5.07 17.06 6.27
N ALA A 337 -5.57 15.95 6.79
CA ALA A 337 -5.42 15.57 8.20
C ALA A 337 -3.92 15.37 8.56
N PHE A 338 -3.16 14.60 7.78
CA PHE A 338 -1.71 14.45 7.98
C PHE A 338 -1.00 15.82 8.04
N GLY A 339 -1.24 16.68 7.05
CA GLY A 339 -0.63 18.03 6.97
C GLY A 339 -1.05 19.03 8.06
N LYS A 340 -1.99 18.65 8.94
CA LYS A 340 -2.49 19.46 10.06
C LYS A 340 -2.11 18.89 11.43
N TYR A 341 -2.11 17.57 11.58
CA TYR A 341 -1.92 16.90 12.88
C TYR A 341 -0.53 16.27 13.05
N PHE A 342 0.09 15.77 11.97
CA PHE A 342 1.36 15.03 12.06
C PHE A 342 2.54 15.88 12.58
N MET A 343 2.49 17.20 12.34
CA MET A 343 3.44 18.18 12.89
C MET A 343 3.38 18.36 14.43
N LYS A 344 2.53 17.59 15.13
CA LYS A 344 2.46 17.52 16.59
C LYS A 344 2.74 16.11 17.13
N ASN A 345 2.90 15.12 16.25
CA ASN A 345 3.21 13.76 16.66
C ASN A 345 4.72 13.65 16.88
N HIS A 346 5.12 13.08 18.01
CA HIS A 346 6.52 12.92 18.42
C HIS A 346 6.85 11.46 18.81
N THR A 347 6.02 10.52 18.36
CA THR A 347 5.97 9.14 18.89
C THR A 347 6.09 8.10 17.78
N LEU A 348 5.39 8.32 16.65
CA LEU A 348 5.36 7.41 15.52
C LEU A 348 6.73 7.33 14.82
N ARG A 349 7.27 6.11 14.73
CA ARG A 349 8.57 5.80 14.12
C ARG A 349 8.44 5.19 12.73
N LYS A 350 7.33 4.50 12.49
CA LYS A 350 7.05 3.82 11.23
C LYS A 350 5.62 4.10 10.77
N LEU A 351 5.49 4.41 9.50
CA LEU A 351 4.20 4.73 8.87
C LEU A 351 4.12 4.14 7.47
N ASP A 352 3.18 3.21 7.27
CA ASP A 352 2.92 2.59 5.97
C ASP A 352 1.68 3.21 5.30
N LEU A 353 1.92 3.94 4.21
CA LEU A 353 0.92 4.58 3.35
C LEU A 353 0.92 3.98 1.94
N THR A 354 1.44 2.76 1.76
CA THR A 354 1.50 2.07 0.47
C THR A 354 0.09 1.96 -0.15
N ASN A 355 -0.07 2.33 -1.43
CA ASN A 355 -1.35 2.35 -2.15
C ASN A 355 -2.54 3.01 -1.39
N THR A 356 -2.34 4.21 -0.83
CA THR A 356 -3.41 4.95 -0.11
C THR A 356 -4.12 6.01 -0.94
N ARG A 357 -3.89 6.01 -2.26
CA ARG A 357 -4.44 6.98 -3.24
C ARG A 357 -3.95 8.43 -3.02
N ILE A 358 -2.74 8.58 -2.52
CA ILE A 358 -2.04 9.88 -2.44
C ILE A 358 -1.57 10.24 -3.85
N ASN A 359 -2.19 11.26 -4.45
CA ASN A 359 -1.70 11.83 -5.72
C ASN A 359 -0.72 12.99 -5.45
N PHE A 360 -0.13 13.53 -6.52
CA PHE A 360 0.82 14.65 -6.45
C PHE A 360 0.25 15.89 -5.74
N THR A 361 -1.04 16.21 -5.89
CA THR A 361 -1.65 17.37 -5.19
C THR A 361 -1.91 17.09 -3.70
N HIS A 362 -2.25 15.86 -3.33
CA HIS A 362 -2.45 15.43 -1.94
C HIS A 362 -1.11 15.37 -1.19
N LEU A 363 -0.05 14.91 -1.87
CA LEU A 363 1.30 14.78 -1.33
C LEU A 363 1.83 16.07 -0.70
N GLY A 364 1.53 17.24 -1.29
CA GLY A 364 1.91 18.54 -0.74
C GLY A 364 1.41 18.82 0.68
N HIS A 365 0.30 18.22 1.10
CA HIS A 365 -0.16 18.28 2.50
C HIS A 365 0.66 17.38 3.42
N ILE A 366 1.00 16.17 2.98
CA ILE A 366 1.82 15.22 3.75
C ILE A 366 3.26 15.74 3.92
N LEU A 367 3.84 16.32 2.87
CA LEU A 367 5.16 16.98 2.93
C LEU A 367 5.21 18.09 3.99
N LYS A 368 4.13 18.85 4.17
CA LYS A 368 4.05 19.87 5.23
C LYS A 368 4.11 19.27 6.64
N GLY A 369 3.55 18.07 6.84
CA GLY A 369 3.67 17.31 8.09
C GLY A 369 5.08 16.76 8.28
N LEU A 370 5.59 16.04 7.28
CA LEU A 370 6.93 15.44 7.29
C LEU A 370 8.05 16.47 7.55
N LYS A 371 7.92 17.69 7.00
CA LYS A 371 8.91 18.76 7.16
C LYS A 371 9.14 19.21 8.62
N LEU A 372 8.13 19.06 9.47
CA LEU A 372 8.19 19.50 10.87
C LEU A 372 8.25 18.35 11.86
N ASN A 373 8.08 17.11 11.41
CA ASN A 373 8.25 15.94 12.25
C ASN A 373 9.74 15.61 12.44
N ASP A 374 10.05 15.15 13.65
CA ASP A 374 11.39 14.97 14.22
C ASP A 374 11.66 13.52 14.66
N THR A 375 10.74 12.61 14.34
CA THR A 375 10.60 11.34 15.07
C THR A 375 10.34 10.13 14.16
N LEU A 376 9.75 10.32 12.97
CA LEU A 376 9.51 9.26 11.99
C LEU A 376 10.82 8.78 11.35
N GLU A 377 11.15 7.51 11.54
CA GLU A 377 12.35 6.87 11.03
C GLU A 377 12.14 6.11 9.71
N THR A 378 10.89 5.69 9.43
CA THR A 378 10.54 4.93 8.23
C THR A 378 9.18 5.33 7.69
N VAL A 379 9.11 5.67 6.40
CA VAL A 379 7.86 5.93 5.70
C VAL A 379 7.79 5.12 4.41
N LYS A 380 6.65 4.51 4.15
CA LYS A 380 6.38 3.82 2.88
C LYS A 380 5.29 4.54 2.12
N LEU A 381 5.59 4.92 0.88
CA LEU A 381 4.69 5.63 -0.03
C LEU A 381 4.55 4.91 -1.37
N THR A 382 4.96 3.64 -1.43
CA THR A 382 4.96 2.78 -2.63
C THR A 382 3.55 2.59 -3.21
N SER A 383 3.44 2.26 -4.49
CA SER A 383 2.19 2.04 -5.24
C SER A 383 1.18 3.22 -5.23
N ASN A 384 1.59 4.45 -4.89
CA ASN A 384 0.69 5.62 -4.90
C ASN A 384 0.68 6.37 -6.25
N PRO A 385 -0.43 7.03 -6.63
CA PRO A 385 -0.58 7.73 -7.91
C PRO A 385 0.10 9.11 -7.95
N PHE A 386 1.39 9.19 -7.59
CA PHE A 386 2.25 10.34 -7.87
C PHE A 386 3.35 9.98 -8.88
N THR A 387 3.79 10.96 -9.65
CA THR A 387 4.87 10.84 -10.65
C THR A 387 6.25 10.99 -10.00
N THR A 388 7.32 10.81 -10.79
CA THR A 388 8.71 11.05 -10.38
C THR A 388 8.93 12.46 -9.81
N ASP A 389 8.23 13.48 -10.35
CA ASP A 389 8.13 14.82 -9.75
C ASP A 389 7.74 14.82 -8.26
N GLY A 390 6.81 13.93 -7.87
CA GLY A 390 6.39 13.76 -6.47
C GLY A 390 7.47 13.11 -5.62
N ALA A 391 8.21 12.15 -6.16
CA ALA A 391 9.35 11.54 -5.49
C ALA A 391 10.50 12.55 -5.28
N ILE A 392 10.85 13.33 -6.31
CA ILE A 392 11.79 14.45 -6.24
C ILE A 392 11.34 15.49 -5.20
N ALA A 393 10.03 15.79 -5.13
CA ALA A 393 9.47 16.69 -4.13
C ALA A 393 9.56 16.15 -2.69
N ILE A 394 9.55 14.82 -2.48
CA ILE A 394 9.85 14.22 -1.16
C ILE A 394 11.34 14.44 -0.82
N LEU A 395 12.27 14.14 -1.73
CA LEU A 395 13.70 14.29 -1.49
C LEU A 395 14.08 15.74 -1.13
N LYS A 396 13.66 16.72 -1.96
CA LYS A 396 13.90 18.14 -1.73
C LYS A 396 13.14 18.70 -0.52
N CYS A 397 12.02 18.09 -0.14
CA CYS A 397 11.37 18.39 1.14
C CYS A 397 12.23 17.93 2.31
N LEU A 398 12.72 16.69 2.29
CA LEU A 398 13.58 16.13 3.34
C LEU A 398 14.87 16.94 3.49
N GLU A 399 15.55 17.26 2.38
CA GLU A 399 16.75 18.13 2.31
C GLU A 399 16.58 19.40 3.18
N LEU A 400 15.48 20.15 2.96
CA LEU A 400 15.12 21.38 3.67
C LEU A 400 14.60 21.18 5.11
N SER A 401 14.47 19.94 5.58
CA SER A 401 13.82 19.58 6.85
C SER A 401 14.83 19.12 7.90
N SER A 402 15.60 20.07 8.45
CA SER A 402 16.75 19.83 9.35
C SER A 402 16.44 19.09 10.66
N THR A 403 15.16 18.95 11.03
CA THR A 403 14.71 18.18 12.20
C THR A 403 14.44 16.70 11.90
N SER A 404 14.28 16.32 10.63
CA SER A 404 13.75 15.00 10.26
C SER A 404 14.79 13.88 10.39
N VAL A 405 14.44 12.86 11.18
CA VAL A 405 15.25 11.66 11.48
C VAL A 405 14.96 10.47 10.55
N LEU A 406 14.36 10.72 9.39
CA LEU A 406 13.92 9.68 8.45
C LEU A 406 15.12 8.92 7.86
N LYS A 407 15.19 7.60 8.12
CA LYS A 407 16.26 6.69 7.66
C LYS A 407 15.84 5.86 6.45
N ASN A 408 14.57 5.48 6.36
CA ASN A 408 14.04 4.62 5.29
C ASN A 408 12.86 5.30 4.58
N LEU A 409 12.94 5.42 3.26
CA LEU A 409 11.86 5.92 2.40
C LEU A 409 11.58 4.89 1.30
N HIS A 410 10.40 4.28 1.29
CA HIS A 410 10.04 3.26 0.28
C HIS A 410 9.15 3.83 -0.83
N LEU A 411 9.70 3.84 -2.04
CA LEU A 411 9.16 4.34 -3.31
C LEU A 411 9.36 3.29 -4.44
N GLU A 412 9.32 1.99 -4.10
CA GLU A 412 9.79 0.87 -4.93
C GLU A 412 9.06 0.73 -6.28
N ASP A 413 7.85 1.27 -6.39
CA ASP A 413 7.07 1.31 -7.63
C ASP A 413 7.31 2.55 -8.48
N THR A 414 7.80 3.64 -7.89
CA THR A 414 7.93 4.92 -8.59
C THR A 414 9.11 4.84 -9.56
N PRO A 415 8.90 5.05 -10.88
CA PRO A 415 9.99 5.07 -11.83
C PRO A 415 10.89 6.27 -11.56
N VAL A 416 12.20 6.04 -11.48
CA VAL A 416 13.18 7.12 -11.33
C VAL A 416 13.76 7.51 -12.68
N ASP A 417 14.16 8.77 -12.79
CA ASP A 417 14.92 9.37 -13.88
C ASP A 417 16.22 9.98 -13.31
N ASP A 418 17.05 10.54 -14.18
CA ASP A 418 18.35 11.08 -13.79
C ASP A 418 18.21 12.27 -12.79
N GLU A 419 17.15 13.08 -12.90
CA GLU A 419 16.88 14.20 -11.97
C GLU A 419 16.46 13.72 -10.56
N PHE A 420 15.85 12.52 -10.44
CA PHE A 420 15.66 11.87 -9.15
C PHE A 420 16.97 11.35 -8.56
N LEU A 421 17.88 10.81 -9.38
CA LEU A 421 19.18 10.30 -8.91
C LEU A 421 20.08 11.45 -8.43
N ASP A 422 20.19 12.54 -9.20
CA ASP A 422 20.87 13.78 -8.78
C ASP A 422 20.39 14.23 -7.39
N ALA A 423 19.07 14.36 -7.22
CA ALA A 423 18.45 14.81 -5.97
C ALA A 423 18.57 13.78 -4.82
N TYR A 424 18.84 12.50 -5.11
CA TYR A 424 19.11 11.49 -4.09
C TYR A 424 20.56 11.56 -3.62
N GLU A 425 21.54 11.68 -4.53
CA GLU A 425 22.95 11.88 -4.18
C GLU A 425 23.16 13.17 -3.37
N GLU A 426 22.49 14.27 -3.75
CA GLU A 426 22.45 15.52 -2.97
C GLU A 426 21.96 15.26 -1.53
N LEU A 427 20.85 14.53 -1.36
CA LEU A 427 20.30 14.21 -0.04
C LEU A 427 21.21 13.28 0.78
N GLN A 428 21.83 12.28 0.16
CA GLN A 428 22.78 11.38 0.81
C GLN A 428 24.05 12.08 1.29
N SER A 429 24.49 13.13 0.58
CA SER A 429 25.64 13.95 1.01
C SER A 429 25.37 14.70 2.34
N ILE A 430 24.09 14.91 2.68
CA ILE A 430 23.64 15.62 3.88
C ILE A 430 23.19 14.63 4.98
N ARG A 431 22.66 13.45 4.62
CA ARG A 431 22.05 12.50 5.59
C ARG A 431 22.26 11.03 5.26
N ASP A 432 22.38 10.24 6.33
CA ASP A 432 22.25 8.79 6.31
C ASP A 432 20.78 8.40 6.09
N ILE A 433 20.36 8.31 4.81
CA ILE A 433 19.02 7.90 4.38
C ILE A 433 19.07 6.91 3.21
N HIS A 434 18.36 5.79 3.37
CA HIS A 434 18.14 4.80 2.33
C HIS A 434 16.78 5.03 1.66
N VAL A 435 16.78 5.14 0.33
CA VAL A 435 15.58 5.34 -0.48
C VAL A 435 15.41 4.12 -1.38
N TYR A 436 14.47 3.25 -1.03
CA TYR A 436 14.14 2.09 -1.85
C TYR A 436 13.34 2.56 -3.06
N HIS A 437 13.90 2.49 -4.26
CA HIS A 437 13.28 2.98 -5.49
C HIS A 437 13.40 1.96 -6.64
N LYS A 438 12.61 2.16 -7.70
CA LYS A 438 12.66 1.29 -8.88
C LYS A 438 13.94 1.50 -9.69
N GLU A 439 14.31 0.53 -10.53
CA GLU A 439 15.39 0.70 -11.51
C GLU A 439 15.15 1.94 -12.41
N PRO A 440 16.21 2.68 -12.82
CA PRO A 440 16.07 3.85 -13.67
C PRO A 440 15.37 3.58 -15.00
N ASN A 441 14.33 4.35 -15.27
CA ASN A 441 13.62 4.30 -16.55
C ASN A 441 14.53 4.95 -17.60
N LYS A 442 15.21 4.16 -18.44
CA LYS A 442 16.05 4.64 -19.57
C LYS A 442 15.23 5.27 -20.71
N LYS A 443 14.31 6.17 -20.37
CA LYS A 443 13.31 6.79 -21.24
C LYS A 443 13.61 8.27 -21.46
N LYS A 444 14.58 8.50 -22.35
CA LYS A 444 14.79 9.72 -23.14
C LYS A 444 13.81 10.88 -22.89
N ILE A 445 14.28 11.93 -22.21
CA ILE A 445 13.56 13.22 -22.07
C ILE A 445 13.75 14.05 -23.36
N THR A 446 13.38 13.49 -24.52
CA THR A 446 13.66 14.05 -25.87
C THR A 446 12.45 14.77 -26.49
N SER A 447 11.72 15.55 -25.68
CA SER A 447 10.56 16.34 -26.11
C SER A 447 10.68 17.85 -25.85
N ILE A 448 11.53 18.27 -24.91
CA ILE A 448 11.67 19.68 -24.48
C ILE A 448 12.81 20.40 -25.22
N LEU A 449 13.84 19.68 -25.68
CA LEU A 449 15.12 20.25 -26.11
C LEU A 449 15.30 20.44 -27.63
N ARG A 450 14.24 20.32 -28.43
CA ARG A 450 14.30 20.46 -29.90
C ARG A 450 14.31 21.90 -30.40
N GLU A 451 15.25 22.71 -29.89
CA GLU A 451 15.59 23.98 -30.55
C GLU A 451 16.42 23.72 -31.81
N LYS A 452 15.75 23.74 -32.97
CA LYS A 452 16.35 23.67 -34.31
C LYS A 452 17.40 24.73 -34.64
N LYS A 453 17.70 25.67 -33.73
CA LYS A 453 18.77 26.67 -33.89
C LYS A 453 20.16 26.02 -33.91
N LEU A 454 20.37 24.94 -33.15
CA LEU A 454 21.65 24.23 -33.08
C LEU A 454 21.90 23.27 -34.27
N GLU A 455 20.86 22.94 -35.06
CA GLU A 455 20.98 22.13 -36.27
C GLU A 455 21.89 22.76 -37.33
N ASN A 456 22.12 24.08 -37.29
CA ASN A 456 22.91 24.80 -38.30
C ASN A 456 24.44 24.95 -38.01
N TYR A 457 24.92 24.61 -36.81
CA TYR A 457 26.34 24.79 -36.43
C TYR A 457 27.18 23.50 -36.61
N ASP A 458 28.48 23.63 -36.89
CA ASP A 458 29.39 22.47 -37.02
C ASP A 458 29.52 21.73 -35.67
N PRO A 459 29.37 20.38 -35.63
CA PRO A 459 29.34 19.64 -34.37
C PRO A 459 30.68 19.63 -33.61
N MET A 460 31.81 19.84 -34.29
CA MET A 460 33.11 20.00 -33.62
C MET A 460 33.18 21.37 -32.93
N LEU A 461 32.64 22.42 -33.55
CA LEU A 461 32.54 23.74 -32.90
C LEU A 461 31.57 23.69 -31.70
N LEU A 462 30.50 22.89 -31.77
CA LEU A 462 29.59 22.65 -30.63
C LEU A 462 30.32 21.99 -29.44
N LEU A 463 31.05 20.89 -29.68
CA LEU A 463 31.78 20.15 -28.63
C LEU A 463 32.76 21.04 -27.85
N PHE A 464 33.57 21.84 -28.57
CA PHE A 464 34.61 22.65 -27.94
C PHE A 464 34.14 24.02 -27.47
N GLU A 465 32.95 24.51 -27.89
CA GLU A 465 32.30 25.63 -27.21
C GLU A 465 31.61 25.19 -25.92
N LEU A 466 30.98 24.01 -25.88
CA LEU A 466 30.46 23.39 -24.65
C LEU A 466 31.57 23.27 -23.59
N MET A 467 32.71 22.67 -23.96
CA MET A 467 33.88 22.58 -23.09
C MET A 467 34.33 23.96 -22.53
N ARG A 468 34.17 25.03 -23.31
CA ARG A 468 34.54 26.40 -22.92
C ARG A 468 33.50 27.06 -22.02
N GLN A 469 32.21 26.79 -22.20
CA GLN A 469 31.14 27.34 -21.37
C GLN A 469 31.14 26.74 -19.97
N GLU A 470 31.31 25.43 -19.89
CA GLU A 470 31.43 24.67 -18.64
C GLU A 470 32.81 24.82 -17.96
N ASN A 471 33.69 25.66 -18.52
CA ASN A 471 35.05 25.92 -18.04
C ASN A 471 35.91 24.65 -17.84
N MET A 472 35.63 23.60 -18.61
CA MET A 472 36.30 22.30 -18.52
C MET A 472 37.66 22.31 -19.23
N ARG A 473 38.61 21.52 -18.72
CA ARG A 473 39.79 21.12 -19.51
C ARG A 473 39.41 19.92 -20.37
N LEU A 474 40.16 19.68 -21.44
CA LEU A 474 39.91 18.59 -22.38
C LEU A 474 39.81 17.20 -21.70
N ILE A 475 40.63 16.95 -20.69
CA ILE A 475 40.61 15.70 -19.91
C ILE A 475 39.39 15.56 -18.99
N ASP A 476 38.80 16.69 -18.57
CA ASP A 476 37.59 16.70 -17.74
C ASP A 476 36.33 16.48 -18.60
N LEU A 477 36.35 16.94 -19.86
CA LEU A 477 35.34 16.62 -20.86
C LEU A 477 35.38 15.12 -21.21
N PHE A 478 36.58 14.58 -21.46
CA PHE A 478 36.77 13.18 -21.88
C PHE A 478 36.11 12.22 -20.87
N ARG A 479 36.48 12.36 -19.58
CA ARG A 479 35.97 11.59 -18.44
C ARG A 479 34.49 11.80 -18.08
N GLN A 480 33.79 12.66 -18.80
CA GLN A 480 32.34 12.85 -18.66
C GLN A 480 31.54 12.26 -19.84
N PHE A 481 32.25 11.83 -20.88
CA PHE A 481 31.70 11.18 -22.07
C PHE A 481 32.01 9.68 -22.00
N ASP A 482 33.29 9.33 -21.76
CA ASP A 482 33.74 8.01 -21.27
C ASP A 482 32.94 7.65 -20.00
N LYS A 483 32.09 6.62 -20.07
CA LYS A 483 31.12 6.23 -19.03
C LYS A 483 31.54 4.97 -18.26
N ASP A 484 32.19 4.02 -18.91
CA ASP A 484 32.62 2.77 -18.28
C ASP A 484 34.10 2.79 -17.83
N GLY A 485 34.86 3.82 -18.23
CA GLY A 485 36.25 4.04 -17.82
C GLY A 485 37.28 3.35 -18.69
N ASP A 486 36.90 2.82 -19.86
CA ASP A 486 37.83 2.09 -20.74
C ASP A 486 38.88 2.98 -21.44
N CYS A 487 38.77 4.31 -21.26
CA CYS A 487 39.61 5.36 -21.84
C CYS A 487 39.40 5.62 -23.34
N ASN A 488 38.27 5.20 -23.91
CA ASN A 488 37.75 5.58 -25.22
C ASN A 488 36.41 6.32 -25.07
N ILE A 489 35.84 6.78 -26.18
CA ILE A 489 34.45 7.27 -26.25
C ILE A 489 33.76 6.60 -27.44
N THR A 490 32.82 5.70 -27.19
CA THR A 490 32.00 5.09 -28.24
C THR A 490 31.02 6.10 -28.86
N LYS A 491 30.47 5.81 -30.04
CA LYS A 491 29.39 6.62 -30.64
C LYS A 491 28.18 6.84 -29.70
N GLN A 492 27.83 5.85 -28.88
CA GLN A 492 26.69 5.96 -27.96
C GLN A 492 27.03 6.84 -26.75
N GLU A 493 28.26 6.78 -26.24
CA GLU A 493 28.77 7.68 -25.19
C GLU A 493 28.93 9.11 -25.67
N LEU A 494 29.42 9.33 -26.89
CA LEU A 494 29.49 10.65 -27.51
C LEU A 494 28.11 11.34 -27.48
N LYS A 495 27.08 10.58 -27.87
CA LYS A 495 25.68 11.00 -27.92
C LYS A 495 25.07 11.20 -26.53
N ASP A 496 25.34 10.31 -25.58
CA ASP A 496 24.90 10.44 -24.19
C ASP A 496 25.58 11.62 -23.48
N GLY A 497 26.84 11.91 -23.79
CA GLY A 497 27.59 13.05 -23.28
C GLY A 497 26.96 14.38 -23.74
N PHE A 498 26.61 14.52 -25.02
CA PHE A 498 25.82 15.67 -25.48
C PHE A 498 24.47 15.78 -24.77
N LEU A 499 23.77 14.65 -24.57
CA LEU A 499 22.48 14.63 -23.88
C LEU A 499 22.59 15.06 -22.41
N LYS A 500 23.68 14.71 -21.71
CA LYS A 500 23.99 15.15 -20.34
C LYS A 500 24.02 16.68 -20.22
N PHE A 501 24.59 17.36 -21.22
CA PHE A 501 24.60 18.82 -21.32
C PHE A 501 23.34 19.41 -21.99
N SER A 502 22.24 18.66 -22.02
CA SER A 502 20.94 19.04 -22.61
C SER A 502 20.98 19.37 -24.11
N LEU A 503 21.90 18.77 -24.88
CA LEU A 503 21.99 18.93 -26.33
C LEU A 503 21.57 17.64 -27.07
N GLU A 504 20.38 17.63 -27.70
CA GLU A 504 19.99 16.55 -28.61
C GLU A 504 20.53 16.84 -30.03
N LEU A 505 21.59 16.14 -30.45
CA LEU A 505 22.09 16.17 -31.84
C LEU A 505 21.48 15.05 -32.68
N SER A 506 21.31 15.29 -33.98
CA SER A 506 20.88 14.25 -34.93
C SER A 506 21.95 13.17 -35.11
N GLU A 507 21.52 11.95 -35.47
CA GLU A 507 22.43 10.84 -35.82
C GLU A 507 23.47 11.27 -36.86
N GLU A 508 23.05 11.99 -37.90
CA GLU A 508 23.92 12.52 -38.96
C GLU A 508 25.02 13.46 -38.42
N LYS A 509 24.73 14.23 -37.35
CA LYS A 509 25.73 15.09 -36.70
C LYS A 509 26.67 14.33 -35.78
N ILE A 510 26.17 13.32 -35.07
CA ILE A 510 27.02 12.44 -34.26
C ILE A 510 27.96 11.66 -35.20
N GLU A 511 27.45 11.12 -36.31
CA GLU A 511 28.25 10.47 -37.35
C GLU A 511 29.28 11.42 -37.97
N SER A 512 28.85 12.64 -38.34
CA SER A 512 29.75 13.68 -38.87
C SER A 512 30.79 14.19 -37.85
N LEU A 513 30.62 13.89 -36.56
CA LEU A 513 31.58 14.22 -35.51
C LEU A 513 32.53 13.04 -35.22
N MET A 514 32.01 11.80 -35.19
CA MET A 514 32.84 10.59 -35.19
C MET A 514 33.84 10.65 -36.35
N ASN A 515 33.35 10.80 -37.59
CA ASN A 515 34.15 10.86 -38.83
C ASN A 515 35.06 12.11 -38.97
N LYS A 516 35.22 12.92 -37.91
CA LYS A 516 36.18 14.04 -37.80
C LYS A 516 37.10 13.93 -36.58
N LEU A 517 36.86 12.96 -35.69
CA LEU A 517 37.59 12.73 -34.45
C LEU A 517 38.26 11.36 -34.47
N ASP A 518 37.51 10.31 -34.80
CA ASP A 518 38.02 8.99 -35.20
C ASP A 518 38.90 9.17 -36.45
N LEU A 519 40.20 8.89 -36.33
CA LEU A 519 41.23 9.08 -37.36
C LEU A 519 41.82 7.77 -37.88
N ASP A 520 41.67 6.66 -37.16
CA ASP A 520 42.14 5.34 -37.57
C ASP A 520 40.99 4.39 -37.99
N GLU A 521 39.75 4.90 -38.00
CA GLU A 521 38.50 4.23 -38.34
C GLU A 521 38.11 3.09 -37.37
N ASN A 522 38.52 3.18 -36.08
CA ASN A 522 38.22 2.17 -35.06
C ASN A 522 36.79 2.24 -34.46
N HIS A 523 36.01 3.27 -34.78
CA HIS A 523 34.64 3.55 -34.31
C HIS A 523 34.49 4.04 -32.85
N ASN A 524 35.60 4.36 -32.19
CA ASN A 524 35.65 5.09 -30.92
C ASN A 524 36.49 6.37 -31.11
N ILE A 525 36.59 7.19 -30.05
CA ILE A 525 37.44 8.38 -30.02
C ILE A 525 38.38 8.29 -28.81
N ASP A 526 39.69 8.35 -29.03
CA ASP A 526 40.69 8.39 -27.97
C ASP A 526 41.04 9.83 -27.50
N LEU A 527 41.83 9.95 -26.44
CA LEU A 527 42.22 11.26 -25.89
C LEU A 527 43.14 12.06 -26.83
N HIS A 528 43.96 11.40 -27.64
CA HIS A 528 44.87 12.02 -28.61
C HIS A 528 44.13 12.55 -29.84
N GLU A 529 43.14 11.82 -30.31
CA GLU A 529 42.14 12.21 -31.30
C GLU A 529 41.32 13.41 -30.81
N MET A 530 40.87 13.42 -29.56
CA MET A 530 40.19 14.59 -29.00
C MET A 530 41.13 15.80 -28.82
N VAL A 531 42.45 15.59 -28.63
CA VAL A 531 43.48 16.64 -28.72
C VAL A 531 43.62 17.18 -30.15
N TYR A 532 43.58 16.31 -31.17
CA TYR A 532 43.59 16.72 -32.58
C TYR A 532 42.33 17.50 -32.95
N GLY A 533 41.15 16.99 -32.58
CA GLY A 533 39.86 17.66 -32.73
C GLY A 533 39.86 19.06 -32.12
N ARG A 534 40.42 19.23 -30.93
CA ARG A 534 40.55 20.56 -30.29
C ARG A 534 41.40 21.54 -31.12
N ARG A 535 42.44 21.06 -31.83
CA ARG A 535 43.26 21.89 -32.73
C ARG A 535 42.48 22.28 -33.99
N GLN A 536 41.77 21.32 -34.59
CA GLN A 536 40.90 21.61 -35.74
C GLN A 536 39.77 22.57 -35.38
N ALA A 537 39.14 22.40 -34.21
CA ALA A 537 38.11 23.31 -33.71
C ALA A 537 38.63 24.74 -33.51
N ALA A 538 39.88 24.91 -33.05
CA ALA A 538 40.51 26.23 -32.97
C ALA A 538 40.70 26.86 -34.37
N HIS A 539 41.08 26.07 -35.38
CA HIS A 539 41.19 26.55 -36.77
C HIS A 539 39.82 26.92 -37.35
N VAL A 540 38.80 26.07 -37.21
CA VAL A 540 37.41 26.36 -37.59
C VAL A 540 36.89 27.62 -36.89
N ARG A 541 37.21 27.81 -35.61
CA ARG A 541 36.86 29.01 -34.83
C ARG A 541 37.53 30.29 -35.33
N HIS A 542 38.75 30.20 -35.88
CA HIS A 542 39.43 31.35 -36.51
C HIS A 542 38.89 31.69 -37.91
N LEU A 543 38.29 30.72 -38.60
CA LEU A 543 37.63 30.92 -39.90
C LEU A 543 36.16 31.36 -39.75
N ALA A 544 35.50 30.93 -38.67
CA ALA A 544 34.17 31.41 -38.28
C ALA A 544 34.23 32.89 -37.89
N SER A 545 33.18 33.66 -38.23
CA SER A 545 33.13 35.06 -37.81
C SER A 545 32.89 35.17 -36.30
N ASN A 546 33.46 36.19 -35.66
CA ASN A 546 33.21 36.48 -34.24
C ASN A 546 31.71 36.58 -33.92
N ASP A 547 30.90 37.04 -34.88
CA ASP A 547 29.45 37.08 -34.82
C ASP A 547 28.83 35.67 -34.75
N THR A 548 29.22 34.73 -35.62
CA THR A 548 28.74 33.33 -35.53
C THR A 548 29.13 32.63 -34.22
N VAL A 549 30.35 32.88 -33.71
CA VAL A 549 30.81 32.32 -32.43
C VAL A 549 30.10 32.96 -31.24
N GLY A 550 29.80 34.26 -31.31
CA GLY A 550 28.97 34.98 -30.34
C GLY A 550 27.55 34.43 -30.28
N ARG A 551 26.85 34.38 -31.42
CA ARG A 551 25.48 33.84 -31.55
C ARG A 551 25.37 32.40 -31.09
N LEU A 552 26.37 31.55 -31.35
CA LEU A 552 26.41 30.19 -30.81
C LEU A 552 26.50 30.23 -29.28
N SER A 553 27.44 30.99 -28.73
CA SER A 553 27.60 31.09 -27.27
C SER A 553 26.35 31.65 -26.58
N GLU A 554 25.65 32.60 -27.20
CA GLU A 554 24.38 33.14 -26.71
C GLU A 554 23.25 32.10 -26.81
N SER A 555 23.18 31.34 -27.91
CA SER A 555 22.15 30.30 -28.10
C SER A 555 22.27 29.18 -27.06
N MET A 556 23.49 28.73 -26.76
CA MET A 556 23.75 27.70 -25.76
C MET A 556 23.43 28.20 -24.34
N LYS A 557 23.88 29.41 -23.98
CA LYS A 557 23.51 30.04 -22.70
C LYS A 557 22.02 30.28 -22.57
N HIS A 558 21.34 30.64 -23.65
CA HIS A 558 19.89 30.81 -23.68
C HIS A 558 19.18 29.47 -23.43
N LEU A 559 19.64 28.37 -24.01
CA LEU A 559 19.13 27.02 -23.77
C LEU A 559 19.35 26.58 -22.32
N GLN A 560 20.55 26.74 -21.76
CA GLN A 560 20.83 26.49 -20.34
C GLN A 560 19.89 27.33 -19.46
N THR A 561 19.78 28.63 -19.74
CA THR A 561 18.87 29.54 -19.04
C THR A 561 17.38 29.15 -19.20
N LEU A 562 16.98 28.53 -20.31
CA LEU A 562 15.61 28.04 -20.53
C LEU A 562 15.36 26.74 -19.77
N VAL A 563 16.32 25.82 -19.69
CA VAL A 563 16.25 24.61 -18.86
C VAL A 563 16.17 24.99 -17.38
N GLU A 564 17.08 25.87 -16.92
CA GLU A 564 17.06 26.42 -15.56
C GLU A 564 15.75 27.15 -15.25
N LYS A 565 15.26 28.02 -16.14
CA LYS A 565 13.97 28.70 -15.95
C LYS A 565 12.80 27.75 -16.01
N SER A 566 12.82 26.70 -16.81
CA SER A 566 11.74 25.71 -16.87
C SER A 566 11.68 24.90 -15.57
N ARG A 567 12.83 24.35 -15.11
CA ARG A 567 12.96 23.69 -13.79
C ARG A 567 12.54 24.66 -12.68
N LYS A 568 13.13 25.85 -12.61
CA LYS A 568 12.86 26.83 -11.56
C LYS A 568 11.43 27.36 -11.57
N GLN A 569 10.83 27.67 -12.72
CA GLN A 569 9.41 28.08 -12.76
C GLN A 569 8.47 26.93 -12.39
N LYS A 570 8.78 25.68 -12.75
CA LYS A 570 8.01 24.50 -12.32
C LYS A 570 8.02 24.34 -10.80
N TYR A 571 9.17 24.56 -10.14
CA TYR A 571 9.31 24.41 -8.69
C TYR A 571 8.91 25.66 -7.88
N ASP A 572 9.30 26.87 -8.30
CA ASP A 572 8.90 28.13 -7.65
C ASP A 572 7.37 28.31 -7.71
N ALA A 573 6.72 27.94 -8.83
CA ALA A 573 5.25 27.95 -8.91
C ALA A 573 4.60 26.84 -8.07
N LEU A 574 5.29 25.72 -7.80
CA LEU A 574 4.80 24.68 -6.90
C LEU A 574 4.79 25.21 -5.45
N ILE A 575 5.89 25.83 -5.02
CA ILE A 575 6.04 26.45 -3.70
C ILE A 575 5.05 27.62 -3.53
N GLN A 576 4.99 28.55 -4.50
CA GLN A 576 4.04 29.66 -4.44
C GLN A 576 2.58 29.22 -4.49
N ASN A 577 2.20 28.11 -5.12
CA ASN A 577 0.83 27.59 -5.02
C ASN A 577 0.50 27.01 -3.63
N ILE A 578 1.50 26.54 -2.89
CA ILE A 578 1.36 26.09 -1.49
C ILE A 578 1.25 27.30 -0.53
N GLU A 579 1.83 28.45 -0.89
CA GLU A 579 1.81 29.68 -0.09
C GLU A 579 0.61 30.59 -0.39
N THR A 580 0.36 30.94 -1.67
CA THR A 580 -0.69 31.90 -2.07
C THR A 580 -2.13 31.41 -1.81
N LYS A 581 -2.35 30.08 -1.77
CA LYS A 581 -3.62 29.49 -1.29
C LYS A 581 -3.88 29.73 0.21
N GLN A 582 -2.91 30.22 0.97
CA GLN A 582 -3.08 30.62 2.37
C GLN A 582 -3.45 32.11 2.52
N GLU A 583 -2.97 32.98 1.64
CA GLU A 583 -3.25 34.42 1.71
C GLU A 583 -4.68 34.76 1.28
N THR A 584 -5.20 34.10 0.24
CA THR A 584 -6.58 34.30 -0.23
C THR A 584 -7.66 33.89 0.77
N LYS A 585 -7.31 33.14 1.83
CA LYS A 585 -8.17 32.85 3.00
C LYS A 585 -7.81 33.67 4.26
N LYS A 586 -6.83 34.57 4.20
CA LYS A 586 -6.46 35.50 5.29
C LYS A 586 -6.95 36.93 5.06
N LYS A 587 -8.26 37.11 4.82
CA LYS A 587 -8.91 38.41 5.09
C LYS A 587 -9.25 38.51 6.59
N PRO A 588 -8.68 39.45 7.36
CA PRO A 588 -8.92 39.53 8.79
C PRO A 588 -10.28 40.18 9.10
N MET A 589 -11.30 39.38 9.38
CA MET A 589 -12.62 39.88 9.84
C MET A 589 -12.62 40.21 11.34
N TYR A 590 -11.62 40.96 11.82
CA TYR A 590 -11.60 41.55 13.15
C TYR A 590 -10.89 42.90 13.12
N ARG A 591 -11.64 43.96 12.78
CA ARG A 591 -11.26 45.31 13.18
C ARG A 591 -11.81 45.52 14.59
N ARG A 592 -10.94 45.55 15.59
CA ARG A 592 -11.31 46.05 16.93
C ARG A 592 -11.58 47.54 16.81
N GLU A 593 -12.85 47.93 16.91
CA GLU A 593 -13.19 49.30 17.29
C GLU A 593 -13.20 49.38 18.82
N SER A 594 -12.51 50.38 19.34
CA SER A 594 -12.28 50.56 20.77
C SER A 594 -13.52 51.10 21.47
N ALA A 595 -13.86 50.55 22.64
CA ALA A 595 -14.93 51.07 23.47
C ALA A 595 -14.56 52.46 24.06
N ALA A 596 -14.88 53.51 23.31
CA ALA A 596 -14.89 54.90 23.78
C ALA A 596 -15.90 55.71 22.96
N SER A 597 -16.86 56.33 23.64
CA SER A 597 -17.72 57.42 23.14
C SER A 597 -18.53 57.16 21.87
N LEU A 598 -19.70 56.50 22.01
CA LEU A 598 -20.87 56.83 21.18
C LEU A 598 -22.17 56.46 21.91
N SER A 599 -22.95 57.48 22.28
CA SER A 599 -24.29 57.36 22.83
C SER A 599 -25.33 57.43 21.70
N PHE A 600 -26.26 56.48 21.65
CA PHE A 600 -27.54 56.67 20.95
C PHE A 600 -28.67 55.87 21.63
N GLU A 601 -29.91 56.26 21.38
CA GLU A 601 -31.05 55.93 22.24
C GLU A 601 -31.64 54.53 22.02
N ILE A 602 -32.20 53.96 23.09
CA ILE A 602 -33.13 52.82 23.02
C ILE A 602 -34.52 53.38 22.75
N THR A 603 -35.16 52.98 21.66
CA THR A 603 -36.55 53.36 21.36
C THR A 603 -37.55 52.60 22.24
N ASP A 604 -38.61 53.28 22.69
CA ASP A 604 -39.55 52.77 23.70
C ASP A 604 -40.32 51.49 23.30
N GLU A 605 -40.39 51.15 22.01
CA GLU A 605 -41.02 49.91 21.53
C GLU A 605 -40.19 48.67 21.89
N GLY A 606 -38.86 48.80 22.04
CA GLY A 606 -37.97 47.72 22.44
C GLY A 606 -38.06 47.33 23.92
N ARG A 607 -38.54 48.21 24.79
CA ARG A 607 -38.78 47.89 26.21
C ARG A 607 -40.09 47.14 26.44
N LYS A 608 -41.17 47.61 25.80
CA LYS A 608 -42.53 47.05 25.99
C LYS A 608 -42.68 45.58 25.56
N THR A 609 -41.74 45.06 24.77
CA THR A 609 -41.71 43.66 24.33
C THR A 609 -40.91 42.72 25.25
N LEU A 610 -40.12 43.26 26.19
CA LEU A 610 -39.32 42.47 27.15
C LEU A 610 -39.90 42.46 28.58
N GLU A 611 -40.76 43.42 28.93
CA GLU A 611 -41.39 43.51 30.27
C GLU A 611 -42.67 42.65 30.41
N SER A 612 -43.08 41.91 29.36
CA SER A 612 -44.36 41.18 29.31
C SER A 612 -44.29 39.69 29.66
N ILE A 613 -43.11 39.12 29.89
CA ILE A 613 -42.91 37.71 30.25
C ILE A 613 -42.34 37.63 31.67
N ALA A 614 -43.19 37.23 32.62
CA ALA A 614 -42.83 37.10 34.04
C ALA A 614 -41.86 35.92 34.29
N PRO A 615 -40.99 36.00 35.32
CA PRO A 615 -39.98 34.98 35.57
C PRO A 615 -40.56 33.69 36.15
N ILE A 616 -40.19 32.55 35.56
CA ILE A 616 -40.30 31.25 36.23
C ILE A 616 -38.99 31.04 37.01
N ASN A 617 -39.11 30.97 38.33
CA ASN A 617 -38.04 30.60 39.24
C ASN A 617 -38.02 29.07 39.43
N ILE A 618 -36.83 28.47 39.53
CA ILE A 618 -36.51 27.23 40.28
C ILE A 618 -34.98 27.08 40.32
N GLU A 619 -34.45 26.72 41.49
CA GLU A 619 -33.04 26.41 41.74
C GLU A 619 -32.82 24.88 41.79
N SER A 620 -31.56 24.46 42.03
CA SER A 620 -31.05 23.09 42.22
C SER A 620 -31.09 22.14 41.01
#